data_AF-A0A956WN95-F1
#
_entry.id   AF-A0A956WN95-F1
#
_cell.length_a   1.000
_cell.length_b   1.000
_cell.length_c   1.000
_cell.angle_alpha   90.00
_cell.angle_beta   90.00
_cell.angle_gamma   90.00
#
_symmetry.space_group_name_H-M   'P 1'
#
loop_
_entity.id
_entity.type
_entity.pdbx_description
1 polymer ?
#
loop_
_entity_poly.entity_id
_entity_poly.type
_entity_poly.pdbx_seq_one_letter_code
_entity_poly.pdbx_strand_id
1 'polypeptide(L)' 'MLLTLTIRNFAIIDSTEIPFGPGLNVLTGETGAGKSI' A
#
# COMPACT_ATOMS: atom_id res chain seq x y z
N MET A 1 8.45 0.52 13.98
CA MET A 1 8.72 0.25 12.56
C MET A 1 7.50 -0.43 11.99
N LEU A 2 7.02 -0.01 10.82
CA LEU A 2 5.93 -0.70 10.14
C LEU A 2 6.47 -2.02 9.55
N LEU A 3 5.70 -3.09 9.67
CA LEU A 3 6.07 -4.44 9.20
C LEU A 3 5.30 -4.82 7.95
N THR A 4 4.01 -4.49 7.92
CA THR A 4 3.11 -4.84 6.81
C THR A 4 2.03 -3.77 6.66
N LEU A 5 1.63 -3.49 5.42
CA LEU A 5 0.44 -2.73 5.04
C LEU A 5 -0.61 -3.70 4.49
N THR A 6 -1.75 -3.81 5.16
CA THR A 6 -2.90 -4.59 4.68
C THR A 6 -4.02 -3.64 4.26
N ILE A 7 -4.47 -3.76 3.02
CA ILE A 7 -5.57 -2.96 2.46
C ILE A 7 -6.72 -3.91 2.13
N ARG A 8 -7.95 -3.52 2.49
CA ARG A 8 -9.17 -4.27 2.18
C ARG A 8 -10.28 -3.31 1.76
N ASN A 9 -10.98 -3.61 0.68
CA ASN A 9 -12.12 -2.86 0.16
C ASN A 9 -11.87 -1.34 0.08
N PHE A 10 -10.72 -0.94 -0.48
CA PHE A 10 -10.32 0.47 -0.58
C PHE A 10 -9.92 0.83 -2.01
N ALA A 11 -10.47 1.95 -2.51
CA ALA A 11 -10.35 2.33 -3.92
C ALA A 11 -10.77 1.15 -4.83
N ILE A 12 -9.88 0.73 -5.74
CA ILE A 12 -10.08 -0.43 -6.62
C ILE A 12 -9.51 -1.74 -6.04
N ILE A 13 -9.02 -1.72 -4.79
CA ILE A 13 -8.32 -2.84 -4.17
C ILE A 13 -9.28 -3.60 -3.25
N ASP A 14 -9.62 -4.83 -3.64
CA ASP A 14 -10.41 -5.74 -2.81
C ASP A 14 -9.62 -6.24 -1.59
N SER A 15 -8.42 -6.78 -1.82
CA SER A 15 -7.49 -7.13 -0.74
C SER A 15 -6.05 -7.19 -1.21
N THR A 16 -5.13 -6.58 -0.46
CA THR A 16 -3.69 -6.78 -0.65
C THR A 16 -2.93 -6.69 0.67
N GLU A 17 -1.75 -7.31 0.71
CA GLU A 17 -0.85 -7.33 1.86
C GLU A 17 0.58 -7.07 1.36
N ILE A 18 1.20 -6.02 1.89
CA ILE A 18 2.51 -5.53 1.43
C ILE A 18 3.45 -5.49 2.63
N PRO A 19 4.46 -6.38 2.72
CA PRO A 19 5.48 -6.29 3.76
C PRO A 19 6.41 -5.10 3.50
N PHE A 20 6.78 -4.39 4.57
CA PHE A 20 7.76 -3.31 4.51
C PHE A 20 9.18 -3.88 4.66
N GLY A 21 10.09 -3.38 3.81
CA GLY A 21 11.52 -3.62 3.92
C GLY A 21 12.24 -2.54 4.73
N PRO A 22 13.51 -2.77 5.09
CA PRO A 22 14.34 -1.73 5.67
C PRO A 22 14.57 -0.58 4.66
N GLY A 23 14.79 0.64 5.16
CA GLY A 23 15.05 1.81 4.34
C GLY A 23 13.79 2.49 3.81
N LEU A 24 13.89 3.08 2.61
CA LEU A 24 12.80 3.84 1.99
C LEU A 24 11.90 2.91 1.17
N ASN A 25 10.63 2.85 1.55
CA ASN A 25 9.60 2.15 0.78
C ASN A 25 8.80 3.21 0.00
N VAL A 26 8.70 3.07 -1.33
CA VAL A 26 8.03 4.03 -2.21
C VAL A 26 6.82 3.37 -2.87
N LEU A 27 5.65 3.98 -2.71
CA LEU A 27 4.41 3.56 -3.39
C LEU A 27 4.13 4.49 -4.58
N THR A 28 4.08 3.91 -5.79
CA THR A 28 3.87 4.64 -7.06
C THR A 28 2.59 4.16 -7.77
N GLY A 29 2.17 4.86 -8.82
CA GLY A 29 0.95 4.56 -9.59
C GLY A 29 0.14 5.80 -9.98
N GLU A 30 -0.96 5.59 -10.70
CA GLU A 30 -1.82 6.66 -11.24
C GLU A 30 -2.74 7.31 -10.18
N THR A 31 -3.33 8.46 -10.51
CA THR A 31 -4.31 9.14 -9.63
C THR A 31 -5.49 8.22 -9.34
N GLY A 32 -5.88 8.08 -8.07
CA GLY A 32 -6.97 7.20 -7.66
C GLY A 32 -6.55 5.75 -7.37
N ALA A 33 -5.29 5.35 -7.61
CA ALA A 33 -4.80 3.99 -7.36
C ALA A 33 -4.65 3.62 -5.85
N GLY A 34 -5.02 4.50 -4.93
CA GLY A 34 -4.93 4.23 -3.49
C GLY A 34 -3.53 4.38 -2.88
N LYS A 35 -2.72 5.32 -3.37
CA LYS A 35 -1.37 5.57 -2.84
C LYS A 35 -1.31 6.43 -1.57
N SER A 36 -2.38 7.17 -1.29
CA SER A 36 -2.45 8.15 -0.19
C SER A 36 -2.87 7.52 1.14
N ILE A 37 -2.32 6.35 1.49
CA ILE A 37 -2.67 5.54 2.66
C ILE A 37 -1.56 5.64 3.71
#